data_AF-A0AAU9EJB3-F1
#
_entry.id   AF-A0AAU9EJB3-F1
#
_cell.length_a   1.000
_cell.length_b   1.000
_cell.length_c   1.000
_cell.angle_alpha   90.00
_cell.angle_beta   90.00
_cell.angle_gamma   90.00
#
_symmetry.space_group_name_H-M   'P 1'
#
loop_
_entity.id
_entity.type
_entity.pdbx_description
1 polymer ?
#
loop_
_entity_poly.entity_id
_entity_poly.type
_entity_poly.pdbx_seq_one_letter_code
_entity_poly.pdbx_strand_id
1 'polypeptide(L)'
;MNYRRRKKNGIIKMLLISVLVVSLVGFGFYKLKNKLFLAPEKNVSTITNESVNNTSDEIESTEVNSDGDNVSSKTVDTEENTAAGDTSAQANSNDSDTSTIEVEKTNVNSNEIIDSPVFARVNSSAIAYDGYSDKKKTIGEFNENDKVEIIKDRGTTWYKLKRESDGFVGWVYKDKLEIPNDPKTNENELSTEEIENFINSKKYSSKTNNFIWVNIDRQKTYIFDRNNESWKLIKTFTSGTGLNISPTVRGLYEIGGRGDSFYSERFKSGAKYWTRFYGPYLFHSVTMDKDGNVIDPTLGKRVSNGCIRLSVDDASWINKNILDKTRVYIN
;
A
#
# COMPACT_ATOMS: atom_id res chain seq x y z
N MET A 1 20.98 -4.96 -69.17
CA MET A 1 21.78 -4.81 -70.41
C MET A 1 21.45 -3.43 -71.01
N ASN A 2 22.36 -2.81 -71.76
CA ASN A 2 22.34 -1.39 -72.25
C ASN A 2 22.57 -0.32 -71.13
N TYR A 3 23.59 0.55 -71.12
CA TYR A 3 24.03 1.72 -71.97
C TYR A 3 23.19 3.00 -71.72
N ARG A 4 23.68 4.22 -71.39
CA ARG A 4 24.97 4.98 -71.47
C ARG A 4 25.24 5.75 -70.12
N ARG A 5 26.40 6.29 -69.66
CA ARG A 5 27.48 7.21 -70.18
C ARG A 5 26.96 8.63 -70.54
N ARG A 6 27.51 9.82 -70.13
CA ARG A 6 28.79 10.36 -69.53
C ARG A 6 28.46 11.48 -68.47
N LYS A 7 29.31 11.95 -67.52
CA LYS A 7 30.54 12.84 -67.55
C LYS A 7 30.36 14.13 -68.40
N LYS A 8 30.88 15.35 -68.10
CA LYS A 8 31.88 15.98 -67.16
C LYS A 8 31.49 17.51 -67.03
N ASN A 9 32.08 18.53 -66.36
CA ASN A 9 33.28 18.82 -65.53
C ASN A 9 33.17 20.23 -64.85
N GLY A 10 33.77 20.50 -63.67
CA GLY A 10 34.29 21.86 -63.30
C GLY A 10 33.68 22.57 -62.06
N ILE A 11 34.35 23.51 -61.37
CA ILE A 11 35.74 24.06 -61.44
C ILE A 11 36.29 24.33 -60.01
N ILE A 12 37.61 24.40 -59.88
CA ILE A 12 38.41 24.56 -58.64
C ILE A 12 38.54 26.05 -58.22
N LYS A 13 38.46 26.34 -56.90
CA LYS A 13 39.47 27.17 -56.18
C LYS A 13 39.37 27.09 -54.66
N MET A 14 40.52 27.32 -54.01
CA MET A 14 40.78 27.23 -52.57
C MET A 14 41.82 28.30 -52.22
N LEU A 15 41.58 29.08 -51.15
CA LEU A 15 42.63 29.78 -50.38
C LEU A 15 42.10 30.14 -48.97
N LEU A 16 42.95 30.72 -48.12
CA LEU A 16 42.87 30.63 -46.65
C LEU A 16 43.19 31.97 -45.92
N ILE A 17 43.02 31.96 -44.59
CA ILE A 17 43.72 32.75 -43.53
C ILE A 17 43.16 34.13 -43.07
N SER A 18 42.66 34.14 -41.81
CA SER A 18 42.65 35.24 -40.79
C SER A 18 41.80 36.51 -41.05
N VAL A 19 41.43 37.35 -40.05
CA VAL A 19 41.86 37.60 -38.65
C VAL A 19 40.65 37.78 -37.68
N LEU A 20 40.87 37.68 -36.36
CA LEU A 20 39.94 37.98 -35.25
C LEU A 20 39.38 39.43 -35.24
N VAL A 21 38.14 39.60 -34.75
CA VAL A 21 37.72 40.65 -33.79
C VAL A 21 36.72 40.04 -32.79
N VAL A 22 36.72 40.50 -31.53
CA VAL A 22 35.86 40.01 -30.42
C VAL A 22 34.64 40.92 -30.22
N SER A 23 33.49 40.33 -29.86
CA SER A 23 32.39 41.03 -29.15
C SER A 23 31.65 40.07 -28.21
N LEU A 24 31.56 40.43 -26.92
CA LEU A 24 30.65 39.80 -25.95
C LEU A 24 29.26 40.44 -26.07
N VAL A 25 28.17 39.67 -25.89
CA VAL A 25 27.03 39.97 -24.98
C VAL A 25 26.24 38.65 -24.72
N GLY A 26 25.81 38.41 -23.47
CA GLY A 26 24.45 37.88 -23.25
C GLY A 26 24.18 36.37 -23.11
N PHE A 27 24.90 35.64 -22.25
CA PHE A 27 24.39 34.33 -21.78
C PHE A 27 23.25 34.53 -20.75
N GLY A 28 22.00 34.34 -21.19
CA GLY A 28 20.80 34.59 -20.38
C GLY A 28 20.48 33.50 -19.35
N PHE A 29 20.84 33.71 -18.09
CA PHE A 29 20.41 32.86 -16.98
C PHE A 29 18.91 33.03 -16.67
N TYR A 30 18.08 32.08 -17.09
CA TYR A 30 16.67 32.02 -16.70
C TYR A 30 16.49 31.61 -15.23
N LYS A 31 16.57 32.61 -14.34
CA LYS A 31 16.41 32.45 -12.89
C LYS A 31 14.93 32.36 -12.51
N LEU A 32 14.36 31.15 -12.53
CA LEU A 32 13.00 30.91 -12.04
C LEU A 32 12.88 31.30 -10.55
N LYS A 33 11.96 32.22 -10.25
CA LYS A 33 11.62 32.62 -8.87
C LYS A 33 10.61 31.63 -8.29
N ASN A 34 11.05 30.65 -7.51
CA ASN A 34 10.14 29.93 -6.63
C ASN A 34 9.59 30.90 -5.58
N LYS A 35 8.26 31.06 -5.55
CA LYS A 35 7.57 31.89 -4.55
C LYS A 35 7.45 31.08 -3.27
N LEU A 36 8.32 31.37 -2.30
CA LEU A 36 8.37 30.64 -1.03
C LEU A 36 7.08 30.89 -0.23
N PHE A 37 6.25 29.86 -0.08
CA PHE A 37 5.20 29.85 0.94
C PHE A 37 5.85 29.53 2.28
N LEU A 38 5.71 30.45 3.24
CA LEU A 38 6.18 30.25 4.61
C LEU A 38 5.19 29.35 5.36
N ALA A 39 5.69 28.34 6.07
CA ALA A 39 4.93 27.61 7.06
C ALA A 39 4.93 28.39 8.39
N PRO A 40 3.83 28.37 9.18
CA PRO A 40 3.79 29.07 10.46
C PRO A 40 4.74 28.44 11.49
N GLU A 41 5.31 29.28 12.35
CA GLU A 41 6.25 28.88 13.38
C GLU A 41 5.57 28.04 14.47
N LYS A 42 6.26 27.00 14.94
CA LYS A 42 5.82 26.24 16.12
C LYS A 42 6.40 26.89 17.38
N ASN A 43 5.55 27.47 18.21
CA ASN A 43 5.93 27.87 19.57
C ASN A 43 6.40 26.64 20.36
N VAL A 44 7.60 26.71 20.93
CA VAL A 44 8.15 25.70 21.83
C VAL A 44 7.93 26.16 23.26
N SER A 45 6.93 25.59 23.94
CA SER A 45 6.75 25.76 25.37
C SER A 45 7.67 24.79 26.12
N THR A 46 8.80 25.29 26.63
CA THR A 46 9.62 24.57 27.60
C THR A 46 8.81 24.32 28.88
N ILE A 47 8.62 23.05 29.22
CA ILE A 47 8.21 22.62 30.56
C ILE A 47 9.36 21.83 31.15
N THR A 48 10.07 22.44 32.09
CA THR A 48 10.96 21.75 33.02
C THR A 48 10.10 21.01 34.06
N ASN A 49 10.41 19.75 34.34
CA ASN A 49 10.04 19.10 35.59
C ASN A 49 11.28 18.38 36.13
N GLU A 50 11.47 18.48 37.44
CA GLU A 50 12.71 18.07 38.11
C GLU A 50 12.72 16.58 38.49
N SER A 51 13.90 16.11 38.87
CA SER A 51 14.13 14.76 39.35
C SER A 51 13.40 14.45 40.65
N VAL A 52 12.77 13.26 40.73
CA VAL A 52 12.54 12.57 42.00
C VAL A 52 13.25 11.22 41.93
N ASN A 53 14.28 11.04 42.75
CA ASN A 53 14.91 9.74 42.96
C ASN A 53 14.04 8.90 43.88
N ASN A 54 13.99 7.58 43.63
CA ASN A 54 14.02 6.60 44.71
C ASN A 54 14.56 5.27 44.20
N THR A 55 15.44 4.67 44.99
CA THR A 55 16.09 3.38 44.75
C THR A 55 15.66 2.39 45.82
N SER A 56 15.26 1.18 45.45
CA SER A 56 15.30 0.01 46.35
C SER A 56 15.17 -1.31 45.57
N ASP A 57 16.27 -2.05 45.58
CA ASP A 57 16.38 -3.49 45.86
C ASP A 57 15.98 -4.55 44.81
N GLU A 58 16.95 -5.46 44.61
CA GLU A 58 16.83 -6.76 43.96
C GLU A 58 16.39 -7.82 44.98
N ILE A 59 15.56 -8.81 44.59
CA ILE A 59 15.57 -10.15 45.19
C ILE A 59 15.41 -11.21 44.08
N GLU A 60 16.17 -12.29 44.19
CA GLU A 60 16.24 -13.43 43.27
C GLU A 60 15.38 -14.62 43.77
N SER A 61 15.20 -15.63 42.90
CA SER A 61 15.19 -17.08 43.22
C SER A 61 13.88 -17.90 43.15
N THR A 62 13.94 -18.87 42.23
CA THR A 62 13.59 -20.31 42.37
C THR A 62 12.16 -20.87 42.24
N GLU A 63 12.16 -22.12 41.75
CA GLU A 63 11.06 -23.01 41.39
C GLU A 63 10.65 -23.93 42.57
N VAL A 64 9.42 -24.47 42.55
CA VAL A 64 9.10 -25.85 43.03
C VAL A 64 7.96 -26.44 42.19
N ASN A 65 7.98 -27.76 41.92
CA ASN A 65 6.91 -28.52 41.24
C ASN A 65 6.03 -29.28 42.25
N SER A 66 4.76 -29.53 41.91
CA SER A 66 4.08 -30.84 42.14
C SER A 66 2.68 -30.89 41.51
N ASP A 67 2.36 -32.01 40.87
CA ASP A 67 1.12 -32.83 40.92
C ASP A 67 -0.23 -32.17 41.29
N GLY A 68 -1.38 -32.48 40.67
CA GLY A 68 -1.69 -33.50 39.67
C GLY A 68 -2.67 -34.57 40.20
N ASP A 69 -3.94 -34.53 39.75
CA ASP A 69 -4.85 -35.68 39.90
C ASP A 69 -6.05 -35.63 38.90
N ASN A 70 -6.78 -36.74 38.74
CA ASN A 70 -7.63 -37.01 37.57
C ASN A 70 -8.90 -37.84 37.89
N VAL A 71 -10.11 -37.32 37.59
CA VAL A 71 -11.38 -38.07 37.61
C VAL A 71 -12.32 -37.64 36.47
N SER A 72 -13.06 -38.60 35.87
CA SER A 72 -14.12 -38.31 34.89
C SER A 72 -15.36 -39.22 35.03
N SER A 73 -16.54 -38.63 34.89
CA SER A 73 -17.82 -39.27 34.51
C SER A 73 -18.84 -38.14 34.20
N LYS A 74 -19.49 -38.05 33.04
CA LYS A 74 -20.46 -38.94 32.33
C LYS A 74 -21.88 -39.00 32.94
N THR A 75 -22.76 -38.17 32.35
CA THR A 75 -24.11 -38.50 31.80
C THR A 75 -25.13 -39.30 32.60
N VAL A 76 -26.36 -38.77 32.73
CA VAL A 76 -27.62 -39.33 32.12
C VAL A 76 -28.82 -38.38 32.41
N ASP A 77 -29.58 -38.08 31.36
CA ASP A 77 -31.05 -38.03 31.12
C ASP A 77 -32.07 -38.15 32.32
N THR A 78 -33.36 -37.78 32.25
CA THR A 78 -34.30 -37.37 31.16
C THR A 78 -35.53 -36.59 31.71
N GLU A 79 -36.37 -36.02 30.81
CA GLU A 79 -37.85 -35.80 30.93
C GLU A 79 -38.43 -34.89 32.05
N GLU A 80 -39.72 -34.54 32.08
CA GLU A 80 -40.67 -33.94 31.10
C GLU A 80 -42.00 -33.64 31.82
N ASN A 81 -42.65 -32.48 31.58
CA ASN A 81 -44.10 -32.22 31.78
C ASN A 81 -44.43 -30.83 31.17
N THR A 82 -45.37 -30.66 30.23
CA THR A 82 -46.86 -30.60 30.34
C THR A 82 -47.41 -29.50 31.26
N ALA A 83 -48.53 -28.80 30.98
CA ALA A 83 -49.25 -28.52 29.72
C ALA A 83 -50.29 -27.39 29.93
N ALA A 84 -50.67 -26.68 28.85
CA ALA A 84 -51.79 -25.71 28.74
C ALA A 84 -51.77 -24.46 29.67
N GLY A 85 -52.40 -23.33 29.35
CA GLY A 85 -53.05 -22.91 28.10
C GLY A 85 -54.52 -22.48 28.27
N ASP A 86 -54.80 -21.18 28.22
CA ASP A 86 -56.11 -20.63 27.82
C ASP A 86 -55.97 -19.18 27.30
N THR A 87 -57.10 -18.56 26.99
CA THR A 87 -57.30 -17.47 26.03
C THR A 87 -57.60 -16.12 26.69
N SER A 88 -57.36 -15.04 25.94
CA SER A 88 -58.42 -14.09 25.59
C SER A 88 -57.89 -13.04 24.62
N ALA A 89 -58.76 -12.52 23.76
CA ALA A 89 -58.44 -11.45 22.83
C ALA A 89 -59.39 -10.27 23.06
N GLN A 90 -58.85 -9.05 23.08
CA GLN A 90 -59.67 -7.85 22.92
C GLN A 90 -58.88 -6.78 22.17
N ALA A 91 -59.39 -6.40 21.00
CA ALA A 91 -58.80 -5.35 20.19
C ALA A 91 -59.35 -3.98 20.61
N ASN A 92 -58.51 -2.95 20.55
CA ASN A 92 -58.98 -1.61 20.29
C ASN A 92 -57.91 -0.83 19.52
N SER A 93 -58.33 -0.12 18.48
CA SER A 93 -57.47 0.70 17.64
C SER A 93 -57.12 2.03 18.29
N ASN A 94 -55.94 2.56 18.02
CA ASN A 94 -55.84 3.89 17.41
C ASN A 94 -54.50 4.09 16.69
N ASP A 95 -54.52 5.00 15.72
CA ASP A 95 -53.46 5.28 14.76
C ASP A 95 -52.47 6.34 15.28
N SER A 96 -51.19 6.15 14.97
CA SER A 96 -50.20 7.23 14.88
C SER A 96 -48.92 6.73 14.19
N ASP A 97 -48.83 6.99 12.89
CA ASP A 97 -47.64 6.83 12.03
C ASP A 97 -46.31 7.18 12.74
N THR A 98 -45.40 6.20 12.81
CA THR A 98 -43.96 6.47 12.84
C THR A 98 -43.23 5.28 12.26
N SER A 99 -43.07 5.28 10.93
CA SER A 99 -42.31 4.27 10.19
C SER A 99 -40.81 4.33 10.48
N THR A 100 -40.40 3.80 11.63
CA THR A 100 -38.99 3.53 11.94
C THR A 100 -38.45 2.50 10.95
N ILE A 101 -37.74 2.97 9.93
CA ILE A 101 -36.93 2.10 9.08
C ILE A 101 -35.86 1.50 9.99
N GLU A 102 -36.07 0.25 10.40
CA GLU A 102 -35.00 -0.56 10.99
C GLU A 102 -33.92 -0.69 9.92
N VAL A 103 -32.83 0.05 10.11
CA VAL A 103 -31.62 -0.15 9.33
C VAL A 103 -31.13 -1.54 9.67
N GLU A 104 -31.36 -2.49 8.77
CA GLU A 104 -30.72 -3.80 8.80
C GLU A 104 -29.22 -3.58 8.95
N LYS A 105 -28.73 -3.78 10.18
CA LYS A 105 -27.31 -3.95 10.44
C LYS A 105 -26.94 -5.31 9.85
N THR A 106 -26.73 -5.31 8.54
CA THR A 106 -26.13 -6.45 7.84
C THR A 106 -24.93 -6.87 8.65
N ASN A 107 -24.96 -8.11 9.15
CA ASN A 107 -24.02 -8.58 10.14
C ASN A 107 -22.71 -8.97 9.43
N VAL A 108 -22.03 -7.95 8.89
CA VAL A 108 -20.79 -8.07 8.13
C VAL A 108 -19.79 -8.80 9.02
N ASN A 109 -19.39 -9.99 8.59
CA ASN A 109 -18.42 -10.79 9.32
C ASN A 109 -17.11 -9.98 9.39
N SER A 110 -16.74 -9.57 10.61
CA SER A 110 -15.54 -8.79 10.91
C SER A 110 -14.25 -9.41 10.36
N ASN A 111 -14.27 -10.72 10.14
CA ASN A 111 -13.14 -11.53 9.71
C ASN A 111 -13.15 -11.75 8.19
N GLU A 112 -14.08 -11.16 7.43
CA GLU A 112 -14.08 -11.27 5.96
C GLU A 112 -12.80 -10.66 5.36
N ILE A 113 -12.20 -11.39 4.42
CA ILE A 113 -10.91 -11.03 3.80
C ILE A 113 -11.18 -10.48 2.40
N ILE A 114 -11.59 -9.21 2.39
CA ILE A 114 -11.88 -8.43 1.18
C ILE A 114 -10.59 -7.96 0.48
N ASP A 115 -10.69 -7.73 -0.82
CA ASP A 115 -9.76 -6.88 -1.57
C ASP A 115 -9.95 -5.40 -1.18
N SER A 116 -8.90 -4.59 -1.21
CA SER A 116 -8.91 -3.16 -0.83
C SER A 116 -8.62 -2.22 -2.02
N PRO A 117 -9.38 -2.29 -3.14
CA PRO A 117 -9.20 -1.44 -4.31
C PRO A 117 -9.45 0.02 -4.00
N VAL A 118 -8.70 0.91 -4.66
CA VAL A 118 -8.94 2.36 -4.58
C VAL A 118 -9.82 2.77 -5.74
N PHE A 119 -11.10 2.99 -5.46
CA PHE A 119 -12.03 3.60 -6.42
C PHE A 119 -11.99 5.12 -6.32
N ALA A 120 -12.12 5.78 -7.46
CA ALA A 120 -12.23 7.23 -7.61
C ALA A 120 -13.35 7.58 -8.59
N ARG A 121 -13.73 8.86 -8.65
CA ARG A 121 -14.63 9.41 -9.67
C ARG A 121 -13.87 10.32 -10.62
N VAL A 122 -14.25 10.29 -11.89
CA VAL A 122 -13.80 11.27 -12.88
C VAL A 122 -14.64 12.55 -12.74
N ASN A 123 -14.00 13.67 -12.38
CA ASN A 123 -14.71 14.91 -12.01
C ASN A 123 -15.11 15.81 -13.19
N SER A 124 -14.59 15.50 -14.38
CA SER A 124 -14.84 16.19 -15.65
C SER A 124 -14.23 15.32 -16.76
N SER A 125 -14.82 15.31 -17.97
CA SER A 125 -14.36 14.43 -19.04
C SER A 125 -12.85 14.55 -19.32
N ALA A 126 -12.21 13.39 -19.48
CA ALA A 126 -10.77 13.24 -19.33
C ALA A 126 -10.17 12.40 -20.46
N ILE A 127 -9.26 13.01 -21.23
CA ILE A 127 -8.50 12.33 -22.29
C ILE A 127 -7.64 11.22 -21.67
N ALA A 128 -7.81 9.99 -22.18
CA ALA A 128 -7.06 8.83 -21.76
C ALA A 128 -5.85 8.59 -22.66
N TYR A 129 -4.70 8.30 -22.05
CA TYR A 129 -3.42 8.10 -22.76
C TYR A 129 -2.86 6.68 -22.60
N ASP A 130 -2.08 6.21 -23.59
CA ASP A 130 -1.34 4.94 -23.52
C ASP A 130 -0.24 4.93 -22.44
N GLY A 131 0.29 6.11 -22.09
CA GLY A 131 1.33 6.31 -21.08
C GLY A 131 1.45 7.76 -20.62
N TYR A 132 2.39 7.99 -19.70
CA TYR A 132 2.67 9.29 -19.07
C TYR A 132 3.92 9.99 -19.65
N SER A 133 4.43 9.56 -20.80
CA SER A 133 5.62 10.15 -21.45
C SER A 133 5.26 11.35 -22.34
N ASP A 134 6.26 12.08 -22.84
CA ASP A 134 6.03 13.16 -23.80
C ASP A 134 5.47 12.64 -25.14
N LYS A 135 5.84 11.41 -25.52
CA LYS A 135 5.42 10.73 -26.76
C LYS A 135 4.14 9.88 -26.62
N LYS A 136 3.40 10.06 -25.52
CA LYS A 136 2.10 9.40 -25.29
C LYS A 136 1.08 9.72 -26.38
N LYS A 137 0.16 8.80 -26.61
CA LYS A 137 -0.96 8.94 -27.55
C LYS A 137 -2.28 8.92 -26.80
N THR A 138 -3.25 9.69 -27.28
CA THR A 138 -4.66 9.53 -26.91
C THR A 138 -5.15 8.15 -27.38
N ILE A 139 -5.86 7.44 -26.51
CA ILE A 139 -6.45 6.11 -26.78
C ILE A 139 -7.97 6.05 -26.54
N GLY A 140 -8.57 7.16 -26.11
CA GLY A 140 -9.99 7.28 -25.78
C GLY A 140 -10.20 8.33 -24.70
N GLU A 141 -11.30 8.23 -23.98
CA GLU A 141 -11.66 9.14 -22.89
C GLU A 141 -12.44 8.44 -21.76
N PHE A 142 -12.36 9.04 -20.58
CA PHE A 142 -13.27 8.78 -19.48
C PHE A 142 -14.27 9.93 -19.39
N ASN A 143 -15.54 9.60 -19.18
CA ASN A 143 -16.62 10.56 -19.02
C ASN A 143 -16.62 11.13 -17.60
N GLU A 144 -17.21 12.31 -17.44
CA GLU A 144 -17.59 12.81 -16.12
C GLU A 144 -18.48 11.80 -15.37
N ASN A 145 -18.24 11.65 -14.07
CA ASN A 145 -18.85 10.67 -13.16
C ASN A 145 -18.50 9.18 -13.40
N ASP A 146 -17.64 8.84 -14.38
CA ASP A 146 -17.11 7.47 -14.52
C ASP A 146 -16.49 6.99 -13.18
N LYS A 147 -16.95 5.86 -12.67
CA LYS A 147 -16.34 5.16 -11.53
C LYS A 147 -15.15 4.34 -12.05
N VAL A 148 -13.98 4.59 -11.46
CA VAL A 148 -12.70 4.04 -11.92
C VAL A 148 -11.91 3.41 -10.77
N GLU A 149 -11.33 2.23 -10.99
CA GLU A 149 -10.28 1.67 -10.13
C GLU A 149 -8.94 2.33 -10.47
N ILE A 150 -8.23 2.84 -9.47
CA ILE A 150 -6.84 3.29 -9.58
C ILE A 150 -5.94 2.05 -9.48
N ILE A 151 -5.41 1.60 -10.61
CA ILE A 151 -4.44 0.49 -10.66
C ILE A 151 -3.10 0.93 -10.02
N LYS A 152 -2.66 2.16 -10.29
CA LYS A 152 -1.47 2.81 -9.71
C LYS A 152 -1.34 4.28 -10.07
N ASP A 153 -0.57 5.03 -9.30
CA ASP A 153 -0.11 6.36 -9.67
C ASP A 153 1.24 6.34 -10.44
N ARG A 154 1.67 7.54 -10.87
CA ARG A 154 3.04 7.88 -11.18
C ARG A 154 3.34 9.28 -10.65
N GLY A 155 3.91 9.33 -9.44
CA GLY A 155 4.33 10.56 -8.76
C GLY A 155 3.17 11.46 -8.33
N THR A 156 2.02 10.89 -7.97
CA THR A 156 0.77 11.61 -7.62
C THR A 156 0.31 12.64 -8.67
N THR A 157 0.76 12.49 -9.91
CA THR A 157 0.51 13.44 -11.02
C THR A 157 -0.31 12.78 -12.13
N TRP A 158 -0.03 11.51 -12.37
CA TRP A 158 -0.68 10.64 -13.35
C TRP A 158 -1.22 9.41 -12.63
N TYR A 159 -2.37 8.90 -13.07
CA TYR A 159 -2.96 7.66 -12.57
C TYR A 159 -3.30 6.74 -13.73
N LYS A 160 -3.02 5.44 -13.57
CA LYS A 160 -3.51 4.39 -14.48
C LYS A 160 -4.84 3.90 -13.93
N LEU A 161 -5.89 4.08 -14.72
CA LEU A 161 -7.27 3.79 -14.35
C LEU A 161 -7.78 2.55 -15.07
N LYS A 162 -8.82 1.94 -14.49
CA LYS A 162 -9.73 1.00 -15.15
C LYS A 162 -11.17 1.46 -14.88
N ARG A 163 -11.95 1.70 -15.92
CA ARG A 163 -13.39 2.00 -15.81
C ARG A 163 -14.16 0.75 -15.40
N GLU A 164 -15.13 0.92 -14.51
CA GLU A 164 -15.90 -0.21 -13.97
C GLU A 164 -16.91 -0.80 -14.96
N SER A 165 -17.54 0.04 -15.80
CA SER A 165 -18.64 -0.37 -16.70
C SER A 165 -18.21 -1.20 -17.91
N ASP A 166 -17.02 -0.97 -18.47
CA ASP A 166 -16.51 -1.63 -19.67
C ASP A 166 -15.08 -2.20 -19.54
N GLY A 167 -14.40 -1.95 -18.42
CA GLY A 167 -13.02 -2.34 -18.22
C GLY A 167 -12.00 -1.51 -19.02
N PHE A 168 -12.37 -0.38 -19.61
CA PHE A 168 -11.45 0.48 -20.37
C PHE A 168 -10.30 1.00 -19.49
N VAL A 169 -9.07 0.96 -20.02
CA VAL A 169 -7.84 1.23 -19.26
C VAL A 169 -6.98 2.29 -19.95
N GLY A 170 -6.59 3.31 -19.20
CA GLY A 170 -5.73 4.39 -19.70
C GLY A 170 -5.07 5.19 -18.58
N TRP A 171 -4.17 6.11 -18.96
CA TRP A 171 -3.56 7.07 -18.05
C TRP A 171 -4.26 8.43 -18.12
N VAL A 172 -4.48 9.04 -16.96
CA VAL A 172 -5.15 10.34 -16.79
C VAL A 172 -4.39 11.20 -15.77
N TYR A 173 -4.47 12.52 -15.87
CA TYR A 173 -3.88 13.46 -14.91
C TYR A 173 -4.71 13.58 -13.61
N LYS A 174 -4.05 13.97 -12.52
CA LYS A 174 -4.68 14.12 -11.19
C LYS A 174 -5.85 15.09 -11.14
N ASP A 175 -5.82 16.18 -11.90
CA ASP A 175 -6.86 17.24 -11.87
C ASP A 175 -8.24 16.73 -12.28
N LYS A 176 -8.30 15.58 -12.96
CA LYS A 176 -9.52 14.93 -13.43
C LYS A 176 -10.15 13.94 -12.45
N LEU A 177 -9.57 13.77 -11.27
CA LEU A 177 -9.95 12.71 -10.33
C LEU A 177 -10.33 13.25 -8.95
N GLU A 178 -11.53 12.88 -8.50
CA GLU A 178 -11.91 12.89 -7.10
C GLU A 178 -11.48 11.55 -6.49
N ILE A 179 -10.40 11.57 -5.72
CA ILE A 179 -9.85 10.40 -5.01
C ILE A 179 -10.28 10.51 -3.55
N PRO A 180 -11.00 9.53 -2.98
CA PRO A 180 -11.46 9.59 -1.59
C PRO A 180 -10.29 9.51 -0.61
N ASN A 181 -10.48 10.11 0.57
CA ASN A 181 -9.58 9.94 1.71
C ASN A 181 -9.43 8.45 2.06
N ASP A 182 -8.29 8.11 2.67
CA ASP A 182 -8.01 6.76 3.14
C ASP A 182 -9.08 6.26 4.14
N PRO A 183 -9.58 5.03 3.99
CA PRO A 183 -10.45 4.43 4.99
C PRO A 183 -9.69 4.20 6.30
N LYS A 184 -10.42 4.05 7.41
CA LYS A 184 -9.84 3.46 8.62
C LYS A 184 -9.34 2.05 8.31
N THR A 185 -8.23 1.67 8.94
CA THR A 185 -7.77 0.28 8.92
C THR A 185 -8.75 -0.61 9.67
N ASN A 186 -8.93 -1.82 9.17
CA ASN A 186 -9.71 -2.85 9.83
C ASN A 186 -8.88 -3.44 10.98
N GLU A 187 -9.28 -3.17 12.22
CA GLU A 187 -8.56 -3.56 13.44
C GLU A 187 -8.86 -5.02 13.87
N ASN A 188 -9.73 -5.74 13.15
CA ASN A 188 -10.06 -7.13 13.43
C ASN A 188 -8.95 -8.08 12.96
N GLU A 189 -8.09 -8.48 13.90
CA GLU A 189 -7.05 -9.49 13.69
C GLU A 189 -7.66 -10.84 13.29
N LEU A 190 -7.00 -11.52 12.35
CA LEU A 190 -7.39 -12.85 11.87
C LEU A 190 -6.62 -13.92 12.64
N SER A 191 -7.26 -15.06 12.91
CA SER A 191 -6.57 -16.24 13.45
C SER A 191 -5.60 -16.84 12.45
N THR A 192 -4.60 -17.59 12.94
CA THR A 192 -3.68 -18.37 12.10
C THR A 192 -4.42 -19.29 11.13
N GLU A 193 -5.53 -19.90 11.56
CA GLU A 193 -6.33 -20.77 10.72
C GLU A 193 -7.01 -20.01 9.58
N GLU A 194 -7.63 -18.86 9.84
CA GLU A 194 -8.24 -18.02 8.79
C GLU A 194 -7.18 -17.53 7.78
N ILE A 195 -6.01 -17.12 8.27
CA ILE A 195 -4.88 -16.66 7.45
C ILE A 195 -4.36 -17.79 6.54
N GLU A 196 -4.16 -18.99 7.08
CA GLU A 196 -3.70 -20.15 6.32
C GLU A 196 -4.76 -20.70 5.37
N ASN A 197 -6.01 -20.87 5.82
CA ASN A 197 -7.11 -21.35 4.99
C ASN A 197 -7.36 -20.40 3.81
N PHE A 198 -7.32 -19.09 4.04
CA PHE A 198 -7.42 -18.09 2.97
C PHE A 198 -6.31 -18.28 1.93
N ILE A 199 -5.03 -18.27 2.31
CA ILE A 199 -3.96 -18.27 1.31
C ILE A 199 -3.84 -19.63 0.59
N ASN A 200 -4.11 -20.74 1.28
CA ASN A 200 -4.15 -22.07 0.66
C ASN A 200 -5.34 -22.23 -0.30
N SER A 201 -6.51 -21.61 -0.01
CA SER A 201 -7.67 -21.61 -0.91
C SER A 201 -7.36 -20.99 -2.28
N LYS A 202 -6.45 -20.00 -2.34
CA LYS A 202 -6.03 -19.33 -3.58
C LYS A 202 -5.18 -20.22 -4.50
N LYS A 203 -4.63 -21.34 -3.99
CA LYS A 203 -3.77 -22.30 -4.72
C LYS A 203 -2.56 -21.64 -5.40
N TYR A 204 -2.04 -20.55 -4.83
CA TYR A 204 -0.89 -19.84 -5.38
C TYR A 204 0.43 -20.57 -5.08
N SER A 205 1.30 -20.66 -6.10
CA SER A 205 2.65 -21.22 -5.98
C SER A 205 3.74 -20.17 -5.82
N SER A 206 4.88 -20.55 -5.24
CA SER A 206 6.12 -19.79 -5.28
C SER A 206 7.26 -20.61 -5.90
N LYS A 207 8.33 -19.91 -6.30
CA LYS A 207 9.60 -20.51 -6.76
C LYS A 207 10.59 -20.76 -5.61
N THR A 208 10.21 -20.38 -4.40
CA THR A 208 10.94 -20.57 -3.14
C THR A 208 10.06 -21.31 -2.14
N ASN A 209 10.64 -21.76 -1.02
CA ASN A 209 9.85 -22.32 0.08
C ASN A 209 9.01 -21.26 0.82
N ASN A 210 9.25 -19.96 0.62
CA ASN A 210 8.46 -18.90 1.26
C ASN A 210 7.38 -18.30 0.35
N PHE A 211 6.39 -17.69 0.99
CA PHE A 211 5.34 -16.86 0.39
C PHE A 211 5.10 -15.62 1.27
N ILE A 212 4.72 -14.49 0.67
CA ILE A 212 4.29 -13.28 1.38
C ILE A 212 2.88 -12.90 0.96
N TRP A 213 1.98 -12.67 1.93
CA TRP A 213 0.69 -12.02 1.70
C TRP A 213 0.64 -10.67 2.40
N VAL A 214 0.18 -9.64 1.71
CA VAL A 214 -0.03 -8.29 2.23
C VAL A 214 -1.52 -7.97 2.14
N ASN A 215 -2.14 -7.78 3.29
CA ASN A 215 -3.54 -7.39 3.41
C ASN A 215 -3.60 -5.86 3.62
N ILE A 216 -4.07 -5.12 2.62
CA ILE A 216 -4.12 -3.65 2.69
C ILE A 216 -5.23 -3.17 3.64
N ASP A 217 -6.34 -3.89 3.75
CA ASP A 217 -7.47 -3.56 4.64
C ASP A 217 -7.05 -3.54 6.12
N ARG A 218 -6.34 -4.58 6.57
CA ARG A 218 -5.85 -4.76 7.95
C ARG A 218 -4.43 -4.24 8.20
N GLN A 219 -3.74 -3.76 7.16
CA GLN A 219 -2.34 -3.27 7.23
C GLN A 219 -1.38 -4.32 7.83
N LYS A 220 -1.49 -5.56 7.34
CA LYS A 220 -0.67 -6.69 7.78
C LYS A 220 0.18 -7.24 6.65
N THR A 221 1.32 -7.81 7.00
CA THR A 221 2.18 -8.59 6.10
C THR A 221 2.48 -9.93 6.76
N TYR A 222 1.94 -10.98 6.17
CA TYR A 222 2.05 -12.36 6.61
C TYR A 222 3.13 -13.07 5.82
N ILE A 223 4.04 -13.76 6.51
CA ILE A 223 5.10 -14.57 5.92
C ILE A 223 4.79 -16.04 6.18
N PHE A 224 4.85 -16.84 5.12
CA PHE A 224 4.67 -18.28 5.18
C PHE A 224 5.95 -19.01 4.79
N ASP A 225 6.09 -20.23 5.30
CA ASP A 225 6.98 -21.25 4.78
C ASP A 225 6.16 -22.43 4.24
N ARG A 226 6.76 -23.26 3.40
CA ARG A 226 6.08 -24.36 2.72
C ARG A 226 6.21 -25.66 3.50
N ASN A 227 5.09 -26.11 4.07
CA ASN A 227 4.98 -27.43 4.69
C ASN A 227 4.18 -28.36 3.76
N ASN A 228 4.88 -29.31 3.12
CA ASN A 228 4.35 -30.20 2.09
C ASN A 228 3.68 -29.43 0.92
N GLU A 229 2.36 -29.58 0.77
CA GLU A 229 1.57 -28.89 -0.26
C GLU A 229 0.89 -27.61 0.24
N SER A 230 1.12 -27.24 1.50
CA SER A 230 0.49 -26.10 2.17
C SER A 230 1.45 -24.98 2.55
N TRP A 231 0.93 -23.75 2.58
CA TRP A 231 1.56 -22.60 3.21
C TRP A 231 1.23 -22.60 4.71
N LYS A 232 2.26 -22.48 5.55
CA LYS A 232 2.14 -22.36 7.01
C LYS A 232 2.71 -21.04 7.51
N LEU A 233 1.97 -20.35 8.36
CA LEU A 233 2.28 -19.00 8.83
C LEU A 233 3.47 -19.05 9.80
N ILE A 234 4.54 -18.31 9.49
CA ILE A 234 5.74 -18.24 10.34
C ILE A 234 5.93 -16.87 10.98
N LYS A 235 5.41 -15.78 10.38
CA LYS A 235 5.44 -14.42 10.94
C LYS A 235 4.26 -13.57 10.47
N THR A 236 3.81 -12.67 11.35
CA THR A 236 2.88 -11.57 11.05
C THR A 236 3.55 -10.26 11.42
N PHE A 237 3.56 -9.30 10.49
CA PHE A 237 4.09 -7.96 10.70
C PHE A 237 2.98 -6.92 10.55
N THR A 238 2.96 -5.90 11.41
CA THR A 238 2.16 -4.69 11.19
C THR A 238 2.90 -3.80 10.18
N SER A 239 2.21 -3.37 9.12
CA SER A 239 2.79 -2.64 7.99
C SER A 239 2.15 -1.28 7.78
N GLY A 240 2.69 -0.47 6.86
CA GLY A 240 2.12 0.81 6.45
C GLY A 240 2.16 0.93 4.93
N THR A 241 1.03 0.71 4.27
CA THR A 241 0.92 0.67 2.80
C THR A 241 0.66 2.06 2.21
N GLY A 242 0.49 2.12 0.88
CA GLY A 242 0.25 3.35 0.14
C GLY A 242 -1.11 3.99 0.41
N LEU A 243 -1.10 5.32 0.55
CA LEU A 243 -2.31 6.15 0.59
C LEU A 243 -3.17 5.99 -0.68
N ASN A 244 -4.47 6.25 -0.62
CA ASN A 244 -5.36 6.24 -1.81
C ASN A 244 -4.83 7.12 -2.96
N ILE A 245 -4.15 8.23 -2.62
CA ILE A 245 -3.56 9.17 -3.58
C ILE A 245 -2.24 8.66 -4.21
N SER A 246 -1.66 7.58 -3.69
CA SER A 246 -0.41 6.94 -4.10
C SER A 246 -0.41 5.45 -3.68
N PRO A 247 -1.30 4.62 -4.26
CA PRO A 247 -1.67 3.34 -3.66
C PRO A 247 -0.60 2.26 -3.85
N THR A 248 -0.51 1.33 -2.90
CA THR A 248 0.22 0.08 -3.11
C THR A 248 -0.51 -0.74 -4.16
N VAL A 249 0.24 -1.26 -5.14
CA VAL A 249 -0.33 -2.07 -6.23
C VAL A 249 -0.81 -3.43 -5.74
N ARG A 250 -1.97 -3.86 -6.23
CA ARG A 250 -2.65 -5.10 -5.87
C ARG A 250 -2.43 -6.16 -6.95
N GLY A 251 -2.28 -7.42 -6.55
CA GLY A 251 -2.04 -8.56 -7.45
C GLY A 251 -0.91 -9.47 -6.98
N LEU A 252 -0.31 -10.21 -7.93
CA LEU A 252 0.78 -11.16 -7.70
C LEU A 252 2.11 -10.65 -8.26
N TYR A 253 3.15 -10.69 -7.44
CA TYR A 253 4.50 -10.17 -7.72
C TYR A 253 5.60 -11.14 -7.24
N GLU A 254 6.84 -10.89 -7.63
CA GLU A 254 7.99 -11.70 -7.20
C GLU A 254 9.11 -10.81 -6.65
N ILE A 255 9.76 -11.24 -5.55
CA ILE A 255 10.90 -10.53 -4.98
C ILE A 255 12.04 -10.44 -6.02
N GLY A 256 12.64 -9.24 -6.16
CA GLY A 256 13.57 -8.91 -7.24
C GLY A 256 14.58 -7.81 -6.87
N GLY A 257 15.59 -8.18 -6.10
CA GLY A 257 16.67 -7.31 -5.63
C GLY A 257 16.36 -6.55 -4.33
N ARG A 258 17.43 -6.23 -3.60
CA ARG A 258 17.42 -5.73 -2.22
C ARG A 258 18.62 -4.80 -1.95
N GLY A 259 18.62 -4.12 -0.81
CA GLY A 259 19.79 -3.37 -0.33
C GLY A 259 19.62 -2.81 1.08
N ASP A 260 20.74 -2.46 1.73
CA ASP A 260 20.77 -2.12 3.16
C ASP A 260 20.10 -0.77 3.48
N SER A 261 20.11 0.18 2.54
CA SER A 261 19.42 1.46 2.68
C SER A 261 19.19 2.17 1.34
N PHE A 262 18.39 3.24 1.38
CA PHE A 262 18.37 4.31 0.38
C PHE A 262 18.10 5.65 1.07
N TYR A 263 18.51 6.75 0.45
CA TYR A 263 18.07 8.11 0.78
C TYR A 263 17.66 8.86 -0.49
N SER A 264 16.72 9.79 -0.40
CA SER A 264 16.28 10.61 -1.52
C SER A 264 16.26 12.10 -1.16
N GLU A 265 17.26 12.83 -1.63
CA GLU A 265 17.37 14.30 -1.50
C GLU A 265 16.07 15.03 -1.90
N ARG A 266 15.40 14.55 -2.96
CA ARG A 266 14.13 15.13 -3.45
C ARG A 266 13.03 15.10 -2.40
N PHE A 267 12.97 14.03 -1.59
CA PHE A 267 11.94 13.82 -0.56
C PHE A 267 12.47 14.04 0.86
N LYS A 268 13.76 14.36 0.99
CA LYS A 268 14.53 14.45 2.25
C LYS A 268 14.36 13.25 3.18
N SER A 269 14.10 12.08 2.62
CA SER A 269 13.77 10.86 3.36
C SER A 269 14.41 9.62 2.74
N GLY A 270 14.78 8.67 3.61
CA GLY A 270 15.27 7.35 3.28
C GLY A 270 14.62 6.24 4.09
N ALA A 271 15.13 5.03 3.95
CA ALA A 271 14.79 3.86 4.77
C ALA A 271 15.90 2.82 4.72
N LYS A 272 15.89 1.87 5.67
CA LYS A 272 16.79 0.72 5.73
C LYS A 272 16.11 -0.56 5.21
N TYR A 273 16.93 -1.54 4.84
CA TYR A 273 16.56 -2.91 4.49
C TYR A 273 15.48 -3.02 3.40
N TRP A 274 15.67 -2.33 2.28
CA TRP A 274 14.68 -2.35 1.21
C TRP A 274 14.73 -3.65 0.42
N THR A 275 13.56 -4.14 0.01
CA THR A 275 13.37 -5.38 -0.77
C THR A 275 12.30 -5.14 -1.82
N ARG A 276 12.63 -5.23 -3.11
CA ARG A 276 11.72 -4.90 -4.21
C ARG A 276 10.80 -6.06 -4.53
N PHE A 277 9.52 -5.76 -4.79
CA PHE A 277 8.56 -6.73 -5.36
C PHE A 277 8.04 -6.31 -6.75
N TYR A 278 7.95 -5.00 -7.06
CA TYR A 278 7.46 -4.56 -8.37
C TYR A 278 8.02 -3.20 -8.79
N GLY A 279 9.03 -3.16 -9.68
CA GLY A 279 9.56 -1.91 -10.23
C GLY A 279 10.05 -0.92 -9.14
N PRO A 280 9.41 0.24 -8.94
CA PRO A 280 9.74 1.16 -7.84
C PRO A 280 9.11 0.79 -6.48
N TYR A 281 8.25 -0.23 -6.41
CA TYR A 281 7.55 -0.65 -5.19
C TYR A 281 8.38 -1.64 -4.37
N LEU A 282 8.60 -1.29 -3.10
CA LEU A 282 9.50 -1.95 -2.16
C LEU A 282 8.77 -2.27 -0.84
N PHE A 283 9.17 -3.33 -0.16
CA PHE A 283 9.15 -3.39 1.30
C PHE A 283 10.35 -2.61 1.83
N HIS A 284 10.21 -1.83 2.91
CA HIS A 284 11.33 -1.16 3.58
C HIS A 284 10.96 -0.78 5.03
N SER A 285 11.93 -0.34 5.84
CA SER A 285 11.66 0.15 7.21
C SER A 285 10.77 1.39 7.23
N VAL A 286 10.27 1.74 8.42
CA VAL A 286 9.84 3.12 8.75
C VAL A 286 10.84 4.17 8.26
N THR A 287 10.31 5.35 7.94
CA THR A 287 11.02 6.41 7.22
C THR A 287 12.06 7.12 8.08
N MET A 288 13.21 7.40 7.47
CA MET A 288 14.43 7.92 8.12
C MET A 288 14.92 9.22 7.49
N ASP A 289 15.77 9.95 8.23
CA ASP A 289 16.56 11.07 7.71
C ASP A 289 17.82 10.59 6.95
N LYS A 290 18.74 11.51 6.66
CA LYS A 290 20.02 11.25 5.96
C LYS A 290 21.06 10.54 6.84
N ASP A 291 20.96 10.68 8.16
CA ASP A 291 21.94 10.17 9.13
C ASP A 291 21.50 8.79 9.66
N GLY A 292 20.27 8.37 9.35
CA GLY A 292 19.72 7.05 9.60
C GLY A 292 18.78 6.96 10.80
N ASN A 293 18.37 8.11 11.36
CA ASN A 293 17.41 8.19 12.47
C ASN A 293 15.97 8.08 11.94
N VAL A 294 15.05 7.50 12.71
CA VAL A 294 13.63 7.41 12.34
C VAL A 294 12.96 8.78 12.51
N ILE A 295 12.32 9.29 11.46
CA ILE A 295 11.60 10.58 11.45
C ILE A 295 10.08 10.43 11.43
N ASP A 296 9.59 9.27 11.01
CA ASP A 296 8.16 8.92 11.02
C ASP A 296 8.05 7.40 11.21
N PRO A 297 7.73 6.92 12.44
CA PRO A 297 7.60 5.51 12.77
C PRO A 297 6.23 4.91 12.41
N THR A 298 5.36 5.64 11.71
CA THR A 298 3.96 5.24 11.51
C THR A 298 3.82 3.93 10.72
N LEU A 299 3.09 2.99 11.32
CA LEU A 299 2.60 1.72 10.79
C LEU A 299 1.13 1.53 11.22
N GLY A 300 0.47 0.46 10.80
CA GLY A 300 -0.92 0.13 11.15
C GLY A 300 -1.97 0.98 10.43
N LYS A 301 -1.57 1.80 9.45
CA LYS A 301 -2.46 2.57 8.57
C LYS A 301 -1.77 2.89 7.24
N ARG A 302 -2.58 3.15 6.21
CA ARG A 302 -2.12 3.71 4.94
C ARG A 302 -1.38 5.03 5.21
N VAL A 303 -0.14 5.14 4.73
CA VAL A 303 0.78 6.25 5.08
C VAL A 303 1.90 6.49 4.05
N SER A 304 2.08 5.60 3.08
CA SER A 304 3.24 5.62 2.17
C SER A 304 2.91 6.17 0.76
N ASN A 305 3.97 6.40 -0.02
CA ASN A 305 3.90 6.64 -1.46
C ASN A 305 3.96 5.32 -2.26
N GLY A 306 3.07 4.38 -1.94
CA GLY A 306 2.90 3.09 -2.62
C GLY A 306 3.75 1.92 -2.09
N CYS A 307 4.88 2.18 -1.44
CA CYS A 307 5.71 1.13 -0.81
C CYS A 307 5.04 0.53 0.44
N ILE A 308 5.60 -0.57 0.96
CA ILE A 308 5.13 -1.21 2.20
C ILE A 308 6.16 -0.92 3.28
N ARG A 309 5.81 -0.02 4.21
CA ARG A 309 6.61 0.23 5.41
C ARG A 309 6.43 -0.93 6.40
N LEU A 310 7.49 -1.24 7.13
CA LEU A 310 7.54 -2.23 8.22
C LEU A 310 8.38 -1.67 9.37
N SER A 311 8.45 -2.36 10.52
CA SER A 311 9.46 -2.01 11.52
C SER A 311 10.88 -2.18 10.96
N VAL A 312 11.88 -1.62 11.65
CA VAL A 312 13.29 -1.76 11.21
C VAL A 312 13.71 -3.24 11.21
N ASP A 313 13.26 -4.00 12.20
CA ASP A 313 13.62 -5.41 12.38
C ASP A 313 12.85 -6.34 11.43
N ASP A 314 11.57 -6.07 11.16
CA ASP A 314 10.77 -6.84 10.19
C ASP A 314 11.28 -6.61 8.76
N ALA A 315 11.64 -5.37 8.41
CA ALA A 315 12.28 -5.05 7.14
C ALA A 315 13.65 -5.75 7.00
N SER A 316 14.47 -5.69 8.05
CA SER A 316 15.73 -6.45 8.17
C SER A 316 15.49 -7.96 7.98
N TRP A 317 14.44 -8.51 8.60
CA TRP A 317 14.14 -9.93 8.53
C TRP A 317 13.74 -10.35 7.12
N ILE A 318 12.84 -9.62 6.43
CA ILE A 318 12.51 -9.91 5.02
C ILE A 318 13.75 -9.79 4.13
N ASN A 319 14.50 -8.70 4.26
CA ASN A 319 15.69 -8.41 3.45
C ASN A 319 16.78 -9.49 3.57
N LYS A 320 16.92 -10.11 4.74
CA LYS A 320 17.91 -11.18 4.99
C LYS A 320 17.40 -12.59 4.66
N ASN A 321 16.16 -12.92 5.01
CA ASN A 321 15.67 -14.31 4.98
C ASN A 321 14.87 -14.65 3.72
N ILE A 322 14.17 -13.70 3.11
CA ILE A 322 13.31 -13.97 1.96
C ILE A 322 14.12 -13.88 0.66
N LEU A 323 14.17 -14.98 -0.09
CA LEU A 323 14.94 -15.06 -1.34
C LEU A 323 14.26 -14.33 -2.51
N ASP A 324 15.07 -13.96 -3.51
CA ASP A 324 14.52 -13.51 -4.79
C ASP A 324 13.67 -14.63 -5.42
N LYS A 325 12.64 -14.24 -6.16
CA LYS A 325 11.58 -15.12 -6.70
C LYS A 325 10.59 -15.69 -5.69
N THR A 326 10.69 -15.35 -4.39
CA THR A 326 9.55 -15.50 -3.47
C THR A 326 8.33 -14.77 -4.02
N ARG A 327 7.15 -15.40 -3.87
CA ARG A 327 5.88 -14.89 -4.40
C ARG A 327 5.28 -13.96 -3.36
N VAL A 328 4.79 -12.82 -3.82
CA VAL A 328 4.05 -11.84 -3.04
C VAL A 328 2.64 -11.73 -3.59
N TYR A 329 1.63 -11.84 -2.74
CA TYR A 329 0.24 -11.46 -3.03
C TYR A 329 -0.10 -10.21 -2.24
N ILE A 330 -0.74 -9.25 -2.89
CA ILE A 330 -1.20 -8.00 -2.27
C ILE A 330 -2.65 -7.80 -2.67
N ASN A 331 -3.54 -7.55 -1.71
CA ASN A 331 -4.98 -7.43 -1.97
C ASN A 331 -5.61 -6.20 -1.31
#